data_AF-A0A1S1X3B4-F1
#
_entry.id   AF-A0A1S1X3B4-F1
#
_cell.length_a   1.000
_cell.length_b   1.000
_cell.length_c   1.000
_cell.angle_alpha   90.00
_cell.angle_beta   90.00
_cell.angle_gamma   90.00
#
_symmetry.space_group_name_H-M   'P 1'
#
loop_
_entity.id
_entity.type
_entity.pdbx_description
1 polymer ?
#
loop_
_entity_poly.entity_id
_entity_poly.type
_entity_poly.pdbx_seq_one_letter_code
_entity_poly.pdbx_strand_id
1 'polypeptide(L)'
;MKLRALLFPLLLVLAAALLLFQLNRSMAGIAATPPMIAAHLMLAALLLLPLWLNKAWLGRKLADAGWPALRAQGQVRFILIYGVLGRGVPLTLFVFGMSSVAQSKPALAMGPGLLFWLLMGGVFASSQWRQLERANQTQDKQ
;
A
#
# COMPACT_ATOMS: atom_id res chain seq x y z
N MET A 1 13.90 4.34 20.25
CA MET A 1 13.19 3.47 19.27
C MET A 1 14.15 2.37 18.83
N LYS A 2 13.81 1.09 19.06
CA LYS A 2 14.75 -0.04 18.90
C LYS A 2 15.03 -0.30 17.41
N LEU A 3 16.30 -0.40 17.02
CA LEU A 3 16.80 -0.72 15.67
C LEU A 3 16.02 -1.87 14.97
N ARG A 4 15.55 -2.84 15.75
CA ARG A 4 14.70 -3.96 15.30
C ARG A 4 13.36 -3.54 14.68
N ALA A 5 12.78 -2.42 15.13
CA ALA A 5 11.52 -1.89 14.61
C ALA A 5 11.66 -1.30 13.19
N LEU A 6 12.88 -0.97 12.75
CA LEU A 6 13.19 -0.49 11.39
C LEU A 6 13.71 -1.62 10.49
N LEU A 7 14.44 -2.58 11.05
CA LEU A 7 14.99 -3.72 10.30
C LEU A 7 13.91 -4.61 9.67
N PHE A 8 12.87 -4.95 10.42
CA PHE A 8 11.80 -5.81 9.91
C PHE A 8 11.05 -5.20 8.70
N PRO A 9 10.56 -3.94 8.76
CA PRO A 9 9.94 -3.33 7.59
C PRO A 9 10.93 -3.16 6.43
N LEU A 10 12.20 -2.85 6.69
CA LEU A 10 13.24 -2.77 5.65
C LEU A 10 13.44 -4.11 4.91
N LEU A 11 13.50 -5.23 5.64
CA LEU A 11 13.61 -6.56 5.02
C LEU A 11 12.38 -6.91 4.21
N LEU A 12 11.20 -6.53 4.70
CA LEU A 12 9.93 -6.73 4.00
C LEU A 12 9.86 -5.89 2.71
N VAL A 13 10.41 -4.67 2.75
CA VAL A 13 10.61 -3.80 1.58
C VAL A 13 11.50 -4.49 0.55
N LEU A 14 12.66 -4.97 0.98
CA LEU A 14 13.63 -5.60 0.11
C LEU A 14 13.05 -6.87 -0.54
N ALA A 15 12.38 -7.71 0.25
CA ALA A 15 11.75 -8.94 -0.21
C ALA A 15 10.62 -8.66 -1.21
N ALA A 16 9.75 -7.69 -0.92
CA ALA A 16 8.69 -7.28 -1.84
C ALA A 16 9.25 -6.70 -3.14
N ALA A 17 10.27 -5.84 -3.06
CA ALA A 17 10.93 -5.26 -4.21
C ALA A 17 11.57 -6.34 -5.10
N LEU A 18 12.28 -7.29 -4.50
CA LEU A 18 12.91 -8.42 -5.19
C LEU A 18 11.87 -9.32 -5.85
N LEU A 19 10.79 -9.66 -5.13
CA LEU A 19 9.71 -10.49 -5.66
C LEU A 19 9.04 -9.81 -6.87
N LEU A 20 8.79 -8.51 -6.78
CA LEU A 20 8.16 -7.72 -7.84
C LEU A 20 9.11 -7.52 -9.03
N PHE A 21 10.40 -7.33 -8.79
CA PHE A 21 11.41 -7.36 -9.84
C PHE A 21 11.45 -8.71 -10.57
N GLN A 22 11.42 -9.83 -9.83
CA GLN A 22 11.42 -11.16 -10.44
C GLN A 22 10.14 -11.46 -11.23
N LEU A 23 8.97 -11.01 -10.74
CA LEU A 23 7.71 -11.08 -11.47
C LEU A 23 7.72 -10.22 -12.74
N ASN A 24 8.22 -9.00 -12.65
CA ASN A 24 8.31 -8.10 -13.81
C ASN A 24 9.28 -8.65 -14.85
N ARG A 25 10.42 -9.19 -14.40
CA ARG A 25 11.40 -9.89 -15.24
C ARG A 25 10.79 -11.09 -15.96
N SER A 26 10.05 -11.94 -15.26
CA SER A 26 9.47 -13.16 -15.85
C SER A 26 8.36 -12.84 -16.86
N MET A 27 7.59 -11.77 -16.63
CA MET A 27 6.49 -11.38 -17.52
C MET A 27 6.95 -10.56 -18.73
N ALA A 28 7.95 -9.69 -18.58
CA ALA A 28 8.37 -8.76 -19.63
C ALA A 28 9.71 -9.12 -20.29
N GLY A 29 10.37 -10.21 -19.88
CA GLY A 29 11.62 -10.68 -20.49
C GLY A 29 12.80 -9.73 -20.28
N ILE A 30 12.79 -8.94 -19.21
CA ILE A 30 13.74 -7.84 -18.98
C ILE A 30 15.09 -8.39 -18.52
N ALA A 31 16.19 -7.83 -19.03
CA ALA A 31 17.53 -8.15 -18.56
C ALA A 31 17.76 -7.64 -17.12
N ALA A 32 18.32 -8.50 -16.25
CA ALA A 32 18.63 -8.15 -14.87
C ALA A 32 19.94 -7.34 -14.78
N THR A 33 19.88 -6.07 -15.17
CA THR A 33 21.01 -5.15 -15.06
C THR A 33 21.01 -4.45 -13.69
N PRO A 34 22.18 -4.08 -13.14
CA PRO A 34 22.26 -3.30 -11.90
C PRO A 34 21.36 -2.05 -11.85
N PRO A 35 21.30 -1.18 -12.90
CA PRO A 35 20.42 -0.03 -12.87
C PRO A 35 18.93 -0.40 -12.85
N MET A 36 18.54 -1.51 -13.49
CA MET A 36 17.15 -1.99 -13.47
C MET A 36 16.75 -2.45 -12.07
N ILE A 37 17.62 -3.21 -11.39
CA ILE A 37 17.42 -3.65 -10.01
C ILE A 37 17.30 -2.44 -9.07
N ALA A 38 18.20 -1.45 -9.22
CA ALA A 38 18.18 -0.23 -8.42
C ALA A 38 16.88 0.56 -8.61
N ALA A 39 16.39 0.71 -9.85
CA ALA A 39 15.13 1.40 -10.13
C ALA A 39 13.92 0.70 -9.46
N HIS A 40 13.88 -0.63 -9.49
CA HIS A 40 12.81 -1.41 -8.84
C HIS A 40 12.86 -1.29 -7.31
N LEU A 41 14.06 -1.30 -6.72
CA LEU A 41 14.25 -1.07 -5.28
C LEU A 41 13.80 0.34 -4.87
N MET A 42 14.16 1.37 -5.66
CA MET A 42 13.72 2.74 -5.40
C MET A 42 12.20 2.89 -5.49
N LEU A 43 11.56 2.31 -6.51
CA LEU A 43 10.10 2.33 -6.65
C LEU A 43 9.40 1.62 -5.47
N ALA A 44 9.91 0.47 -5.04
CA ALA A 44 9.37 -0.23 -3.88
C ALA A 44 9.53 0.57 -2.58
N ALA A 45 10.69 1.20 -2.38
CA ALA A 45 10.92 2.08 -1.24
C ALA A 45 9.95 3.29 -1.25
N LEU A 46 9.74 3.89 -2.42
CA LEU A 46 8.80 5.00 -2.62
C LEU A 46 7.35 4.60 -2.37
N LEU A 47 6.95 3.35 -2.65
CA LEU A 47 5.61 2.84 -2.30
C LEU A 47 5.43 2.68 -0.78
N LEU A 48 6.48 2.28 -0.08
CA LEU A 48 6.35 1.88 1.32
C LEU A 48 6.27 3.07 2.27
N LEU A 49 6.90 4.19 1.92
CA LEU A 49 6.78 5.42 2.68
C LEU A 49 5.32 5.89 2.85
N PRO A 50 4.52 6.10 1.79
CA PRO A 50 3.12 6.52 1.93
C PRO A 50 2.25 5.47 2.62
N LEU A 51 2.47 4.16 2.38
CA LEU A 51 1.74 3.10 3.08
C LEU A 51 2.03 3.11 4.59
N TRP A 52 3.29 3.32 4.96
CA TRP A 52 3.71 3.42 6.36
C TRP A 52 3.16 4.68 7.02
N LEU A 53 3.25 5.84 6.36
CA LEU A 53 2.67 7.10 6.84
C LEU A 53 1.15 6.99 7.02
N ASN A 54 0.46 6.34 6.09
CA ASN A 54 -0.98 6.10 6.18
C ASN A 54 -1.32 5.19 7.38
N LYS A 55 -0.55 4.11 7.60
CA LYS A 55 -0.71 3.26 8.79
C LYS A 55 -0.46 4.03 10.09
N ALA A 56 0.61 4.83 10.15
CA ALA A 56 0.94 5.65 11.31
C ALA A 56 -0.11 6.74 11.56
N TRP A 57 -0.68 7.33 10.50
CA TRP A 57 -1.79 8.27 10.60
C TRP A 57 -3.03 7.63 11.24
N LEU A 58 -3.44 6.43 10.78
CA LEU A 58 -4.57 5.73 11.38
C LEU A 58 -4.32 5.35 12.84
N GLY A 59 -3.11 4.86 13.15
CA GLY A 59 -2.72 4.55 14.52
C GLY A 59 -2.84 5.76 15.45
N ARG A 60 -2.35 6.93 15.00
CA ARG A 60 -2.51 8.19 15.74
C ARG A 60 -3.97 8.60 15.90
N LYS A 61 -4.76 8.55 14.82
CA LYS A 61 -6.19 8.89 14.90
C LYS A 61 -6.97 8.00 15.86
N LEU A 62 -6.65 6.71 15.91
CA LEU A 62 -7.25 5.78 16.87
C LEU A 62 -6.77 6.04 18.31
N ALA A 63 -5.51 6.43 18.51
CA ALA A 63 -4.98 6.78 19.82
C ALA A 63 -5.54 8.11 20.37
N ASP A 64 -5.68 9.12 19.51
CA ASP A 64 -6.08 10.47 19.92
C ASP A 64 -7.59 10.61 20.12
N ALA A 65 -8.40 10.09 19.19
CA ALA A 65 -9.84 10.29 19.16
C ALA A 65 -10.66 9.01 19.45
N GLY A 66 -9.99 7.85 19.47
CA GLY A 66 -10.66 6.56 19.62
C GLY A 66 -11.45 6.12 18.39
N TRP A 67 -11.90 4.87 18.43
CA TRP A 67 -12.77 4.31 17.38
C TRP A 67 -14.12 5.03 17.23
N PRO A 68 -14.85 5.42 18.30
CA PRO A 68 -16.17 6.03 18.15
C PRO A 68 -16.15 7.33 17.33
N ALA A 69 -15.17 8.21 17.55
CA ALA A 69 -15.03 9.45 16.80
C ALA A 69 -14.66 9.22 15.32
N LEU A 70 -13.90 8.17 15.04
CA LEU A 70 -13.55 7.77 13.68
C LEU A 70 -14.76 7.15 12.96
N ARG A 71 -15.53 6.33 13.69
CA ARG A 71 -16.77 5.72 13.21
C ARG A 71 -17.83 6.77 12.86
N ALA A 72 -17.98 7.81 13.67
CA ALA A 72 -18.92 8.91 13.44
C ALA A 72 -18.68 9.65 12.11
N GLN A 73 -17.46 9.63 11.58
CA GLN A 73 -17.15 10.23 10.28
C GLN A 73 -17.62 9.39 9.08
N GLY A 74 -18.07 8.15 9.33
CA GLY A 74 -18.68 7.27 8.35
C GLY A 74 -17.70 6.34 7.62
N GLN A 75 -18.18 5.13 7.34
CA GLN A 75 -17.42 4.07 6.67
C GLN A 75 -16.95 4.47 5.27
N VAL A 76 -17.81 5.15 4.50
CA VAL A 76 -17.48 5.56 3.12
C VAL A 76 -16.30 6.54 3.11
N ARG A 77 -16.31 7.53 4.00
CA ARG A 77 -15.23 8.50 4.13
C ARG A 77 -13.92 7.82 4.54
N PHE A 78 -13.99 6.87 5.47
CA PHE A 78 -12.83 6.06 5.83
C PHE A 78 -12.27 5.29 4.62
N ILE A 79 -13.12 4.58 3.87
CA ILE A 79 -12.70 3.80 2.70
C ILE A 79 -12.06 4.69 1.65
N LEU A 80 -12.63 5.87 1.37
CA LEU A 80 -12.09 6.80 0.39
C LEU A 80 -10.73 7.38 0.81
N ILE A 81 -10.65 7.96 2.02
CA ILE A 81 -9.44 8.66 2.47
C ILE A 81 -8.35 7.65 2.82
N TYR A 82 -8.65 6.68 3.70
CA TYR A 82 -7.67 5.74 4.19
C TYR A 82 -7.33 4.65 3.17
N GLY A 83 -8.35 4.17 2.45
CA GLY A 83 -8.20 3.09 1.47
C GLY A 83 -7.76 3.59 0.11
N VAL A 84 -8.65 4.29 -0.59
CA VAL A 84 -8.41 4.68 -1.98
C VAL A 84 -7.25 5.67 -2.08
N LEU A 85 -7.27 6.77 -1.34
CA LEU A 85 -6.19 7.76 -1.38
C LEU A 85 -4.95 7.27 -0.64
N GLY A 86 -5.11 6.70 0.55
CA GLY A 86 -3.98 6.31 1.40
C GLY A 86 -3.28 5.00 1.02
N ARG A 87 -3.90 4.14 0.20
CA ARG A 87 -3.29 2.88 -0.26
C ARG A 87 -3.43 2.66 -1.76
N GLY A 88 -4.62 2.87 -2.30
CA GLY A 88 -4.93 2.64 -3.72
C GLY A 88 -4.10 3.51 -4.64
N VAL A 89 -4.03 4.82 -4.40
CA VAL A 89 -3.21 5.75 -5.20
C VAL A 89 -1.72 5.38 -5.14
N PRO A 90 -1.08 5.19 -3.97
CA PRO A 90 0.30 4.71 -3.89
C PRO A 90 0.54 3.41 -4.67
N LEU A 91 -0.33 2.41 -4.51
CA LEU A 91 -0.22 1.13 -5.23
C LEU A 91 -0.33 1.32 -6.75
N THR A 92 -1.25 2.16 -7.19
CA THR A 92 -1.46 2.47 -8.60
C THR A 92 -0.23 3.15 -9.21
N LEU A 93 0.31 4.17 -8.52
CA LEU A 93 1.54 4.86 -8.94
C LEU A 93 2.73 3.91 -8.97
N PHE A 94 2.81 2.98 -8.02
CA PHE A 94 3.87 1.97 -8.00
C PHE A 94 3.78 1.03 -9.21
N VAL A 95 2.60 0.46 -9.50
CA VAL A 95 2.43 -0.44 -10.65
C VAL A 95 2.66 0.31 -11.96
N PHE A 96 2.21 1.55 -12.05
CA PHE A 96 2.50 2.42 -13.18
C PHE A 96 4.02 2.64 -13.36
N GLY A 97 4.73 2.97 -12.28
CA GLY A 97 6.18 3.18 -12.30
C GLY A 97 6.96 1.93 -12.69
N MET A 98 6.61 0.78 -12.11
CA MET A 98 7.24 -0.51 -12.42
C MET A 98 7.08 -0.89 -13.89
N SER A 99 5.92 -0.56 -14.46
CA SER A 99 5.62 -0.85 -15.86
C SER A 99 6.31 0.11 -16.81
N SER A 100 6.44 1.38 -16.41
CA SER A 100 7.16 2.41 -17.17
C SER A 100 8.67 2.14 -17.20
N VAL A 101 9.22 1.54 -16.15
CA VAL A 101 10.63 1.12 -16.09
C VAL A 101 10.86 -0.17 -16.91
N ALA A 102 9.84 -1.00 -17.07
CA ALA A 102 9.91 -2.29 -17.74
C ALA A 102 9.67 -2.26 -19.25
N GLN A 103 8.82 -1.37 -19.74
CA GLN A 103 8.34 -1.38 -21.12
C GLN A 103 8.51 -0.02 -21.80
N SER A 104 8.88 -0.05 -23.08
CA SER A 104 8.81 1.11 -23.99
C SER A 104 7.40 1.36 -24.56
N LYS A 105 6.40 0.55 -24.16
CA LYS A 105 5.02 0.66 -24.65
C LYS A 105 4.20 1.64 -23.81
N PRO A 106 3.32 2.43 -24.44
CA PRO A 106 2.59 3.51 -23.77
C PRO A 106 1.66 2.96 -22.68
N ALA A 107 1.71 3.61 -21.51
CA ALA A 107 1.00 3.21 -20.30
C ALA A 107 -0.54 3.15 -20.40
N LEU A 108 -1.12 3.56 -21.53
CA LEU A 108 -2.56 3.54 -21.82
C LEU A 108 -3.17 2.13 -21.82
N ALA A 109 -2.39 1.08 -22.13
CA ALA A 109 -2.84 -0.32 -22.05
C ALA A 109 -3.10 -0.81 -20.61
N MET A 110 -2.68 -0.04 -19.59
CA MET A 110 -2.83 -0.40 -18.18
C MET A 110 -4.08 0.15 -17.51
N GLY A 111 -4.91 0.94 -18.21
CA GLY A 111 -6.08 1.60 -17.63
C GLY A 111 -6.94 0.71 -16.71
N PRO A 112 -7.35 -0.50 -17.15
CA PRO A 112 -8.11 -1.43 -16.30
C PRO A 112 -7.32 -1.93 -15.08
N GLY A 113 -6.01 -2.17 -15.24
CA GLY A 113 -5.12 -2.59 -14.16
C GLY A 113 -4.89 -1.48 -13.12
N LEU A 114 -4.79 -0.23 -13.54
CA LEU A 114 -4.66 0.92 -12.63
C LEU A 114 -5.91 1.12 -11.81
N LEU A 115 -7.09 1.01 -12.42
CA LEU A 115 -8.37 1.06 -11.70
C LEU A 115 -8.47 -0.08 -10.67
N PHE A 116 -8.02 -1.29 -11.04
CA PHE A 116 -7.97 -2.42 -10.12
C PHE A 116 -7.12 -2.11 -8.87
N TRP A 117 -5.90 -1.61 -9.04
CA TRP A 117 -5.03 -1.28 -7.90
C TRP A 117 -5.56 -0.13 -7.04
N LEU A 118 -6.22 0.84 -7.65
CA LEU A 118 -6.89 1.93 -6.96
C LEU A 118 -8.03 1.41 -6.07
N LEU A 119 -8.91 0.56 -6.63
CA LEU A 119 -10.06 -0.02 -5.92
C LEU A 119 -9.63 -1.01 -4.83
N MET A 120 -8.52 -1.73 -5.03
CA MET A 120 -7.95 -2.62 -4.01
C MET A 120 -7.64 -1.89 -2.70
N GLY A 121 -7.24 -0.61 -2.76
CA GLY A 121 -7.08 0.23 -1.56
C GLY A 121 -8.38 0.32 -0.74
N GLY A 122 -9.52 0.50 -1.41
CA GLY A 122 -10.83 0.53 -0.79
C GLY A 122 -11.24 -0.82 -0.18
N VAL A 123 -10.96 -1.93 -0.86
CA VAL A 123 -11.22 -3.29 -0.35
C VAL A 123 -10.44 -3.54 0.95
N PHE A 124 -9.15 -3.18 0.99
CA PHE A 124 -8.34 -3.30 2.19
C PHE A 124 -8.87 -2.44 3.34
N ALA A 125 -9.26 -1.19 3.07
CA ALA A 125 -9.86 -0.34 4.09
C ALA A 125 -11.20 -0.88 4.58
N SER A 126 -12.04 -1.44 3.71
CA SER A 126 -13.31 -2.07 4.10
C SER A 126 -13.10 -3.29 5.02
N SER A 127 -12.09 -4.12 4.73
CA SER A 127 -11.70 -5.22 5.62
C SER A 127 -11.24 -4.71 6.99
N GLN A 128 -10.40 -3.66 7.00
CA GLN A 128 -9.85 -3.09 8.22
C GLN A 128 -10.91 -2.38 9.07
N TRP A 129 -11.87 -1.68 8.44
CA TRP A 129 -13.04 -1.14 9.12
C TRP A 129 -13.80 -2.23 9.86
N ARG A 130 -14.10 -3.35 9.18
CA ARG A 130 -14.79 -4.50 9.79
C ARG A 130 -13.99 -5.15 10.93
N GLN A 131 -12.66 -5.11 10.88
CA GLN A 131 -11.83 -5.59 11.99
C GLN A 131 -11.91 -4.64 13.18
N LEU A 132 -11.84 -3.32 12.96
CA LEU A 132 -11.97 -2.32 14.01
C LEU A 132 -13.35 -2.36 14.66
N GLU A 133 -14.42 -2.48 13.88
CA GLU A 133 -15.79 -2.61 14.39
C GLU A 133 -15.93 -3.82 15.32
N ARG A 134 -15.42 -4.99 14.90
CA ARG A 134 -15.46 -6.21 15.71
C ARG A 134 -14.63 -6.10 16.99
N ALA A 135 -13.44 -5.50 16.90
CA ALA A 135 -12.55 -5.33 18.05
C ALA A 135 -13.21 -4.46 19.14
N ASN A 136 -13.90 -3.39 18.75
CA ASN A 136 -14.55 -2.48 19.70
C ASN A 136 -15.89 -3.04 20.23
N GLN A 137 -16.67 -3.78 19.43
CA GLN A 137 -17.88 -4.46 19.92
C GLN A 137 -17.59 -5.53 21.00
N THR A 138 -16.37 -6.06 21.03
CA THR A 138 -15.96 -7.04 22.04
C THR A 138 -15.64 -6.35 23.37
N GLN A 139 -15.15 -5.11 23.32
CA GLN A 139 -14.81 -4.33 24.51
C GLN A 139 -16.05 -3.82 25.25
N ASP A 140 -17.12 -3.48 24.53
CA ASP A 140 -18.39 -3.03 25.15
C ASP A 140 -19.16 -4.15 25.90
N LYS A 141 -18.71 -5.41 25.78
CA LYS A 141 -19.32 -6.58 26.43
C LYS A 141 -18.58 -7.04 27.69
N GLN A 142 -17.47 -6.37 28.04
CA GLN A 142 -16.66 -6.64 29.24
C GLN A 142 -16.89 -5.55 30.28
#